data_AF-A0A7W0DVB5-F1
#
_entry.id   AF-A0A7W0DVB5-F1
#
_cell.length_a   1.000
_cell.length_b   1.000
_cell.length_c   1.000
_cell.angle_alpha   90.00
_cell.angle_beta   90.00
_cell.angle_gamma   90.00
#
_symmetry.space_group_name_H-M   'P 1'
#
loop_
_entity.id
_entity.type
_entity.pdbx_description
1 polymer ?
#
loop_
_entity_poly.entity_id
_entity_poly.type
_entity_poly.pdbx_seq_one_letter_code
_entity_poly.pdbx_strand_id
1 'polypeptide(L)' 'MESDQILALYTWETGICFRCPARGTVDTTAVRKLHSQFGDTEVRACRLCVLAMEETRRRAAERAGIEYKPGHAGEVLA' A
#
# COMPACT_ATOMS: atom_id res chain seq x y z
N MET A 1 -7.01 -12.98 8.73
CA MET A 1 -7.58 -12.27 7.57
C MET A 1 -6.82 -12.73 6.35
N GLU A 2 -7.55 -13.18 5.34
CA GLU A 2 -6.96 -13.73 4.11
C GLU A 2 -6.43 -12.59 3.22
N SER A 3 -5.39 -12.86 2.45
CA SER A 3 -4.75 -11.85 1.59
C SER A 3 -5.75 -11.19 0.62
N ASP A 4 -6.72 -11.93 0.11
CA ASP A 4 -7.75 -11.40 -0.79
C ASP A 4 -8.68 -10.39 -0.11
N GLN A 5 -8.96 -10.56 1.19
CA GLN A 5 -9.77 -9.62 1.96
C GLN A 5 -9.05 -8.27 2.13
N ILE A 6 -7.73 -8.31 2.34
CA ILE A 6 -6.91 -7.09 2.40
C ILE A 6 -6.93 -6.40 1.04
N LEU A 7 -6.67 -7.13 -0.04
CA LEU A 7 -6.59 -6.55 -1.38
C LEU A 7 -7.93 -5.96 -1.85
N ALA A 8 -9.05 -6.49 -1.37
CA ALA A 8 -10.39 -5.96 -1.65
C ALA A 8 -10.65 -4.57 -1.04
N LEU A 9 -9.83 -4.10 -0.10
CA LEU A 9 -9.95 -2.77 0.50
C LEU A 9 -9.39 -1.65 -0.40
N TYR A 10 -8.75 -1.99 -1.52
CA TYR A 10 -8.07 -1.04 -2.38
C TYR A 10 -8.72 -0.93 -3.76
N THR A 11 -8.63 0.26 -4.34
CA THR A 11 -8.99 0.50 -5.74
C THR A 11 -7.77 0.26 -6.63
N TRP A 12 -7.91 -0.64 -7.60
CA TRP A 12 -6.82 -1.07 -8.48
C TRP A 12 -6.95 -0.45 -9.87
N GLU A 13 -5.82 -0.01 -10.42
CA GLU A 13 -5.71 0.41 -11.81
C GLU A 13 -4.33 0.01 -12.37
N THR A 14 -4.26 -0.12 -13.68
CA THR A 14 -3.05 -0.43 -14.42
C THR A 14 -1.99 0.65 -14.22
N GLY A 15 -0.78 0.26 -13.77
CA GLY A 15 0.30 1.20 -13.50
C GLY A 15 1.63 0.51 -13.21
N ILE A 16 2.63 1.28 -12.74
CA ILE A 16 3.96 0.78 -12.38
C ILE A 16 4.09 0.78 -10.87
N CYS A 17 4.50 -0.36 -10.30
CA CYS A 17 4.76 -0.46 -8.87
C CYS A 17 6.09 0.21 -8.50
N PHE A 18 6.05 1.14 -7.55
CA PHE A 18 7.24 1.89 -7.12
C PHE A 18 8.35 1.00 -6.51
N ARG A 19 8.01 -0.15 -5.91
CA ARG A 19 8.99 -1.10 -5.32
C ARG A 19 9.48 -2.15 -6.31
N CYS A 20 8.77 -2.38 -7.41
CA CYS A 20 9.08 -3.41 -8.39
C CYS A 20 8.92 -2.91 -9.83
N PRO A 21 9.59 -1.81 -10.22
CA PRO A 21 9.39 -1.20 -11.54
C PRO A 21 9.76 -2.13 -12.71
N ALA A 22 10.70 -3.06 -12.49
CA ALA A 22 11.14 -4.03 -13.50
C ALA A 22 10.04 -5.01 -13.96
N ARG A 23 8.92 -5.12 -13.24
CA ARG A 23 7.76 -5.91 -13.66
C ARG A 23 6.93 -5.22 -14.75
N GLY A 24 7.26 -3.97 -15.08
CA GLY A 24 6.51 -3.17 -16.04
C GLY A 24 5.14 -2.81 -15.51
N THR A 25 4.18 -2.76 -16.43
CA THR A 25 2.81 -2.37 -16.15
C THR A 25 2.00 -3.54 -15.58
N VAL A 26 1.45 -3.36 -14.38
CA VAL A 26 0.66 -4.35 -13.63
C VAL A 26 -0.50 -3.67 -12.91
N ASP A 27 -1.41 -4.44 -12.31
CA ASP A 27 -2.42 -3.86 -11.41
C ASP A 27 -1.75 -3.25 -10.16
N THR A 28 -2.04 -1.98 -9.93
CA THR A 28 -1.50 -1.20 -8.82
C THR A 28 -2.58 -0.38 -8.14
N THR A 29 -2.38 -0.06 -6.87
CA THR A 29 -3.23 0.86 -6.11
C THR A 29 -2.40 2.01 -5.56
N ALA A 30 -3.01 3.18 -5.39
CA ALA A 30 -2.39 4.29 -4.69
C ALA A 30 -2.23 3.95 -3.20
N VAL A 31 -0.99 3.99 -2.72
CA VAL A 31 -0.63 3.75 -1.32
C VAL A 31 -0.22 5.03 -0.60
N ARG A 32 0.03 6.09 -1.37
CA ARG A 32 0.31 7.42 -0.82
C ARG A 32 0.06 8.48 -1.89
N LYS A 33 -0.43 9.63 -1.47
CA LYS A 33 -0.46 10.83 -2.30
C LYS A 33 0.64 11.78 -1.85
N LEU A 34 1.48 12.22 -2.79
CA LEU A 34 2.52 13.21 -2.58
C LEU A 34 2.03 14.54 -3.14
N HIS A 35 2.04 15.56 -2.29
CA HIS A 35 1.70 16.92 -2.66
C HIS A 35 2.99 17.71 -2.86
N SER A 36 3.16 18.31 -4.04
CA SER A 36 4.32 19.13 -4.37
C SER A 36 3.91 20.44 -5.01
N GLN A 37 4.82 21.40 -5.07
CA GLN A 37 4.60 22.66 -5.79
C GLN A 37 4.35 22.48 -7.30
N PHE A 38 4.69 21.31 -7.85
CA PHE A 38 4.48 20.95 -9.25
C PHE A 38 3.21 20.10 -9.48
N GLY A 39 2.43 19.88 -8.43
CA GLY A 39 1.20 19.10 -8.46
C GLY A 39 1.23 17.86 -7.59
N ASP A 40 0.12 17.13 -7.66
CA ASP A 40 -0.13 15.91 -6.91
C ASP A 40 0.38 14.69 -7.68
N THR A 41 1.08 13.78 -7.00
CA THR A 41 1.52 12.50 -7.58
C THR A 41 1.20 11.36 -6.64
N GLU A 42 0.69 10.26 -7.18
CA GLU A 42 0.43 9.05 -6.41
C GLU A 42 1.65 8.13 -6.42
N VAL A 43 1.99 7.61 -5.25
CA VAL A 43 2.86 6.45 -5.11
C VAL A 43 1.99 5.21 -5.22
N ARG A 44 2.31 4.34 -6.17
CA ARG A 44 1.48 3.18 -6.50
C ARG A 44 2.20 1.86 -6.25
N ALA A 45 1.51 0.88 -5.67
CA ALA A 45 2.07 -0.43 -5.34
C ALA A 45 1.24 -1.57 -5.94
N CYS A 46 1.90 -2.64 -6.39
CA CYS A 46 1.21 -3.86 -6.83
C CYS A 46 0.71 -4.69 -5.65
N ARG A 47 -0.14 -5.68 -5.93
CA ARG A 47 -0.72 -6.61 -4.93
C ARG A 47 0.29 -7.17 -3.93
N LEU A 48 1.41 -7.71 -4.43
CA LEU A 48 2.46 -8.28 -3.56
C LEU A 48 3.09 -7.25 -2.63
N CYS A 49 3.31 -6.03 -3.14
CA CYS A 49 3.91 -4.96 -2.35
C CYS A 49 2.93 -4.39 -1.32
N VAL A 50 1.64 -4.31 -1.64
CA VAL A 50 0.59 -3.93 -0.69
C VAL A 50 0.54 -4.92 0.48
N LEU A 51 0.50 -6.23 0.20
CA LEU A 51 0.50 -7.25 1.25
C LEU A 51 1.75 -7.17 2.14
N ALA A 52 2.92 -6.97 1.55
CA ALA A 52 4.16 -6.81 2.32
C ALA A 52 4.15 -5.53 3.19
N MET A 53 3.54 -4.45 2.70
CA MET A 53 3.40 -3.19 3.45
C MET A 53 2.41 -3.35 4.61
N GLU A 54 1.27 -4.01 4.38
CA GLU A 54 0.28 -4.33 5.39
C GLU A 54 0.85 -5.25 6.48
N GLU A 55 1.61 -6.27 6.10
CA GLU A 55 2.31 -7.13 7.05
C GLU A 55 3.31 -6.35 7.91
N THR A 56 4.03 -5.40 7.31
CA THR A 56 4.94 -4.52 8.04
C THR A 56 4.20 -3.64 9.04
N ARG A 57 3.05 -3.07 8.63
CA ARG A 57 2.17 -2.27 9.51
C ARG A 57 1.59 -3.11 10.65
N ARG A 58 1.08 -4.30 10.36
CA ARG A 58 0.55 -5.24 11.37
C ARG A 58 1.59 -5.52 12.45
N ARG A 59 2.81 -5.90 12.06
CA ARG A 59 3.91 -6.16 13.01
C ARG A 59 4.29 -4.91 13.81
N ALA A 60 4.22 -3.73 13.20
CA ALA A 60 4.50 -2.48 13.91
C ALA A 60 3.40 -2.13 14.92
N ALA A 61 2.13 -2.38 14.60
CA ALA A 61 1.01 -2.20 15.52
C ALA A 61 1.11 -3.16 16.72
N GLU A 62 1.43 -4.43 16.46
CA GLU A 62 1.71 -5.43 17.49
C GLU A 62 2.83 -5.00 18.44
N ARG A 63 3.94 -4.49 17.90
CA ARG A 63 5.05 -3.99 18.73
C ARG A 63 4.69 -2.74 19.54
N ALA A 64 3.81 -1.90 19.02
CA ALA A 64 3.37 -0.68 19.69
C ALA A 64 2.21 -0.91 20.66
N GLY A 65 1.64 -2.12 20.70
CA GLY A 65 0.48 -2.44 21.54
C GLY A 65 -0.81 -1.74 21.11
N ILE A 66 -0.93 -1.39 19.82
CA ILE A 66 -2.11 -0.72 19.25
C ILE A 66 -2.87 -1.66 18.31
N GLU A 67 -4.14 -1.34 18.07
CA GLU A 67 -4.98 -2.09 17.14
C GLU A 67 -4.51 -1.92 15.70
N TYR A 68 -4.33 -3.04 14.99
CA TYR A 68 -4.06 -3.04 13.57
C TYR A 68 -5.36 -2.91 12.77
N LYS A 69 -5.41 -1.93 11.85
CA LYS A 69 -6.49 -1.78 10.86
C LYS A 69 -5.92 -1.86 9.44
N PRO A 70 -6.43 -2.79 8.60
CA PRO A 70 -5.98 -2.93 7.20
C PRO A 70 -6.55 -1.85 6.29
N GLY A 71 -6.03 -1.75 5.06
CA GLY A 71 -6.49 -0.79 4.06
C GLY A 71 -5.72 0.54 4.09
N HIS A 72 -4.58 0.57 4.79
CA HIS A 72 -3.80 1.78 5.06
C HIS A 72 -2.33 1.59 4.64
N ALA A 73 -2.10 0.83 3.58
CA ALA A 73 -0.78 0.49 3.10
C ALA A 73 -0.07 1.80 2.71
N GLY A 74 1.09 2.07 3.30
CA GLY A 74 1.86 3.29 3.01
C GLY A 74 1.59 4.46 3.95
N GLU A 75 0.62 4.33 4.85
CA GLU A 75 0.40 5.28 5.93
C GLU A 75 1.32 5.02 7.13
N VAL A 76 1.37 5.96 8.08
CA VAL A 76 1.99 5.78 9.40
C VAL A 76 0.94 5.15 10.34
N LEU A 77 1.37 4.47 11.41
CA LEU A 77 0.44 4.06 12.46
C LEU A 77 0.03 5.30 13.24
N ALA A 78 -1.27 5.57 13.31
CA ALA A 78 -1.86 6.67 14.08
C ALA A 78 -2.49 6.14 15.37
#